data_AF-A0A521F4B5-F1
#
_entry.id   AF-A0A521F4B5-F1
#
_cell.length_a   1.000
_cell.length_b   1.000
_cell.length_c   1.000
_cell.angle_alpha   90.00
_cell.angle_beta   90.00
_cell.angle_gamma   90.00
#
_symmetry.space_group_name_H-M   'P 1'
#
loop_
_entity.id
_entity.type
_entity.pdbx_description
1 polymer ?
#
loop_
_entity_poly.entity_id
_entity_poly.type
_entity_poly.pdbx_seq_one_letter_code
_entity_poly.pdbx_strand_id
1 'polypeptide(L)'
;MIIQDLVGRYAISGSNQDENNDISYKGVLTLSLDKNNRIIAHWLINNTQEQKGKGFFKDNILVINFNYKGDDRKTYKGVAVYKCITRDVLDGFWSEKHGNPLYLGTEHCLRMESTEALN
;
A
#
# COMPACT_ATOMS: atom_id res chain seq x y z
N MET A 1 5.80 5.67 16.17
CA MET A 1 4.59 4.85 15.90
C MET A 1 4.90 3.41 16.23
N ILE A 2 3.89 2.66 16.66
CA ILE A 2 3.95 1.19 16.77
C ILE A 2 3.14 0.55 15.64
N ILE A 3 3.36 -0.73 15.36
CA ILE A 3 2.71 -1.41 14.24
C ILE A 3 1.16 -1.41 14.34
N GLN A 4 0.61 -1.46 15.56
CA GLN A 4 -0.84 -1.37 15.81
C GLN A 4 -1.42 -0.02 15.37
N ASP A 5 -0.62 1.04 15.41
CA ASP A 5 -1.05 2.36 14.95
C ASP A 5 -1.41 2.35 13.46
N LEU A 6 -0.85 1.43 12.67
CA LEU A 6 -1.04 1.37 11.23
C LEU A 6 -2.31 0.61 10.81
N VAL A 7 -2.94 -0.15 11.71
CA VAL A 7 -4.16 -0.91 11.41
C VAL A 7 -5.28 0.07 11.05
N GLY A 8 -5.93 -0.14 9.91
CA GLY A 8 -6.99 0.73 9.44
C GLY A 8 -7.16 0.73 7.93
N ARG A 9 -8.01 1.64 7.44
CA ARG A 9 -8.31 1.85 6.03
C ARG A 9 -7.77 3.20 5.59
N TYR A 10 -7.11 3.21 4.43
CA TYR A 10 -6.51 4.39 3.83
C TYR A 10 -7.05 4.56 2.42
N ALA A 11 -7.46 5.77 2.08
CA ALA A 11 -7.63 6.18 0.70
C ALA A 11 -6.24 6.33 0.09
N ILE A 12 -6.05 5.80 -1.12
CA ILE A 12 -4.77 5.87 -1.82
C ILE A 12 -4.91 6.59 -3.16
N SER A 13 -3.87 7.31 -3.53
CA SER A 13 -3.65 7.88 -4.86
C SER A 13 -2.22 7.61 -5.27
N GLY A 14 -2.01 7.09 -6.47
CA GLY A 14 -0.67 6.70 -6.92
C GLY A 14 -0.46 6.77 -8.42
N SER A 15 0.79 6.58 -8.81
CA SER A 15 1.28 6.51 -10.19
C SER A 15 1.80 5.12 -10.51
N ASN A 16 1.76 4.76 -11.79
CA ASN A 16 2.27 3.47 -12.25
C ASN A 16 3.80 3.46 -12.32
N GLN A 17 4.38 2.26 -12.39
CA GLN A 17 5.81 2.06 -12.58
C GLN A 17 6.24 2.34 -14.04
N ASP A 18 6.13 3.59 -14.44
CA ASP A 18 6.53 4.08 -15.75
C ASP A 18 7.12 5.50 -15.67
N GLU A 19 7.51 6.06 -16.81
CA GLU A 19 8.15 7.39 -16.88
C GLU A 19 7.21 8.50 -16.43
N ASN A 20 5.90 8.30 -16.60
CA ASN A 20 4.91 9.27 -16.20
C ASN A 20 4.56 9.08 -14.72
N ASN A 21 4.98 10.04 -13.90
CA ASN A 21 4.69 10.02 -12.47
C ASN A 21 3.35 10.71 -12.10
N ASP A 22 2.50 11.00 -13.07
CA ASP A 22 1.15 11.50 -12.82
C ASP A 22 0.30 10.48 -12.07
N ILE A 23 -0.63 10.98 -11.25
CA ILE A 23 -1.59 10.13 -10.53
C ILE A 23 -2.47 9.41 -11.55
N SER A 24 -2.32 8.10 -11.65
CA SER A 24 -3.00 7.25 -12.62
C SER A 24 -4.06 6.33 -11.99
N TYR A 25 -4.03 6.17 -10.67
CA TYR A 25 -5.00 5.33 -9.97
C TYR A 25 -5.39 5.87 -8.59
N LYS A 26 -6.56 5.43 -8.13
CA LYS A 26 -7.04 5.61 -6.77
C LYS A 26 -7.55 4.29 -6.21
N GLY A 27 -7.60 4.18 -4.89
CA GLY A 27 -8.08 2.94 -4.28
C GLY A 27 -8.24 3.03 -2.78
N VAL A 28 -8.36 1.85 -2.16
CA VAL A 28 -8.34 1.68 -0.71
C VAL A 28 -7.30 0.65 -0.32
N LEU A 29 -6.42 1.01 0.60
CA LEU A 29 -5.51 0.10 1.30
C LEU A 29 -6.11 -0.21 2.68
N THR A 30 -6.30 -1.48 2.98
CA THR A 30 -6.69 -1.96 4.31
C THR A 30 -5.52 -2.70 4.94
N LEU A 31 -5.07 -2.24 6.10
CA LEU A 31 -4.01 -2.85 6.90
C LEU A 31 -4.60 -3.50 8.15
N SER A 32 -4.20 -4.74 8.41
CA SER A 32 -4.53 -5.49 9.63
C SER A 32 -3.32 -6.29 10.12
N LEU A 33 -3.47 -6.95 11.26
CA LEU A 33 -2.43 -7.79 11.85
C LEU A 33 -2.86 -9.25 11.91
N ASP A 34 -1.94 -10.15 11.61
CA ASP A 34 -2.10 -11.57 11.94
C ASP A 34 -1.83 -11.83 13.43
N LYS A 35 -2.03 -13.09 13.86
CA LYS A 35 -1.80 -13.52 15.25
C LYS A 35 -0.38 -13.32 15.77
N ASN A 36 0.60 -13.05 14.89
CA ASN A 36 1.99 -12.83 15.22
C ASN A 36 2.41 -11.35 15.07
N ASN A 37 1.44 -10.43 14.97
CA ASN A 37 1.68 -9.01 14.70
C ASN A 37 2.45 -8.78 13.38
N ARG A 38 2.14 -9.54 12.33
CA ARG A 38 2.63 -9.26 10.96
C ARG A 38 1.57 -8.50 10.18
N ILE A 39 2.00 -7.56 9.34
CA ILE A 39 1.09 -6.80 8.48
C ILE A 39 0.44 -7.73 7.47
N ILE A 40 -0.88 -7.67 7.40
CA ILE A 40 -1.70 -8.16 6.29
C ILE A 40 -2.26 -6.94 5.57
N ALA A 41 -2.01 -6.86 4.26
CA ALA A 41 -2.44 -5.74 3.44
C ALA A 41 -3.39 -6.22 2.34
N HIS A 42 -4.43 -5.44 2.11
CA HIS A 42 -5.37 -5.63 1.03
C HIS A 42 -5.59 -4.32 0.29
N TRP A 43 -5.37 -4.32 -1.02
CA TRP A 43 -5.66 -3.18 -1.89
C TRP A 43 -6.89 -3.48 -2.73
N LEU A 44 -7.70 -2.45 -2.95
CA LEU A 44 -8.69 -2.40 -4.01
C LEU A 44 -8.40 -1.17 -4.88
N ILE A 45 -7.80 -1.38 -6.05
CA ILE A 45 -7.42 -0.32 -6.99
C ILE A 45 -8.54 -0.13 -8.03
N ASN A 46 -8.90 1.13 -8.28
CA ASN A 46 -9.93 1.55 -9.24
C ASN A 46 -11.26 0.78 -9.12
N ASN A 47 -11.60 0.32 -7.91
CA ASN A 47 -12.77 -0.49 -7.57
C ASN A 47 -12.88 -1.86 -8.27
N THR A 48 -11.81 -2.34 -8.90
CA THR A 48 -11.85 -3.57 -9.70
C THR A 48 -10.70 -4.52 -9.40
N GLN A 49 -9.50 -3.99 -9.15
CA GLN A 49 -8.30 -4.82 -9.00
C GLN A 49 -8.00 -5.06 -7.52
N GLU A 50 -8.10 -6.32 -7.10
CA GLU A 50 -7.69 -6.77 -5.77
C GLU A 50 -6.20 -7.13 -5.74
N GLN A 51 -5.50 -6.65 -4.72
CA GLN A 51 -4.12 -7.06 -4.44
C GLN A 51 -3.98 -7.43 -2.97
N LYS A 52 -3.08 -8.38 -2.66
CA LYS A 52 -2.89 -8.91 -1.31
C LYS A 52 -1.41 -8.94 -0.97
N GLY A 53 -1.08 -8.60 0.27
CA GLY A 53 0.31 -8.57 0.71
C GLY A 53 0.52 -8.93 2.16
N LYS A 54 1.78 -9.26 2.46
CA LYS A 54 2.27 -9.47 3.82
C LYS A 54 3.54 -8.66 4.04
N GLY A 55 3.64 -8.05 5.21
CA GLY A 55 4.70 -7.09 5.48
C GLY A 55 5.18 -7.05 6.92
N PHE A 56 6.14 -6.18 7.14
CA PHE A 56 6.69 -5.85 8.45
C PHE A 56 6.91 -4.35 8.56
N PHE A 57 6.97 -3.87 9.79
CA PHE A 57 7.14 -2.47 10.12
C PHE A 57 8.34 -2.30 11.05
N LYS A 58 9.22 -1.35 10.75
CA LYS A 58 10.35 -0.97 11.59
C LYS A 58 10.79 0.45 11.27
N ASP A 59 11.17 1.24 12.28
CA ASP A 59 11.74 2.58 12.12
C ASP A 59 10.89 3.53 11.25
N ASN A 60 9.56 3.47 11.44
CA ASN A 60 8.57 4.20 10.65
C ASN A 60 8.56 3.85 9.15
N ILE A 61 9.14 2.71 8.78
CA ILE A 61 9.10 2.15 7.44
C ILE A 61 8.24 0.89 7.44
N LEU A 62 7.23 0.88 6.58
CA LEU A 62 6.39 -0.27 6.31
C LEU A 62 6.81 -0.89 4.97
N VAL A 63 7.16 -2.17 4.99
CA VAL A 63 7.52 -2.93 3.78
C VAL A 63 6.52 -4.05 3.58
N ILE A 64 5.90 -4.12 2.40
CA ILE A 64 4.91 -5.13 2.07
C ILE A 64 5.26 -5.82 0.76
N ASN A 65 5.42 -7.15 0.81
CA ASN A 65 5.45 -7.96 -0.39
C ASN A 65 4.01 -8.21 -0.83
N PHE A 66 3.66 -7.77 -2.04
CA PHE A 66 2.32 -7.90 -2.58
C PHE A 66 2.28 -8.82 -3.80
N ASN A 67 1.09 -9.30 -4.10
CA ASN A 67 0.79 -10.00 -5.34
C ASN A 67 -0.66 -9.73 -5.76
N TYR A 68 -0.91 -9.83 -7.07
CA TYR A 68 -2.24 -9.72 -7.65
C TYR A 68 -2.38 -10.65 -8.87
N LYS A 69 -3.63 -10.87 -9.29
CA LYS A 69 -3.94 -11.56 -10.54
C LYS A 69 -4.13 -10.54 -11.64
N GLY A 70 -3.34 -10.63 -12.71
CA GLY A 70 -3.59 -9.85 -13.92
C GLY A 70 -4.72 -10.45 -14.75
N ASP A 71 -5.15 -9.73 -15.79
CA ASP A 71 -6.22 -10.15 -16.69
C ASP A 71 -5.87 -11.45 -17.45
N ASP A 72 -4.58 -11.69 -17.65
CA ASP A 72 -4.04 -12.93 -18.22
C ASP A 72 -4.03 -14.11 -17.23
N ARG A 73 -4.64 -13.95 -16.06
CA ARG A 73 -4.71 -14.90 -14.93
C ARG A 73 -3.36 -15.26 -14.31
N LYS A 74 -2.27 -14.59 -14.72
CA LYS A 74 -0.96 -14.77 -14.10
C LYS A 74 -0.90 -14.00 -12.79
N THR A 75 -0.01 -14.46 -11.91
CA THR A 75 0.26 -13.81 -10.63
C THR A 75 1.49 -12.93 -10.77
N TYR A 76 1.29 -11.64 -10.58
CA TYR A 76 2.33 -10.63 -10.53
C TYR A 76 2.74 -10.38 -9.08
N LYS A 77 3.98 -9.96 -8.86
CA LYS A 77 4.55 -9.81 -7.52
C LYS A 77 5.39 -8.56 -7.46
N GLY A 78 5.34 -7.89 -6.33
CA GLY A 78 6.12 -6.69 -6.10
C GLY A 78 6.34 -6.40 -4.63
N VAL A 79 6.98 -5.27 -4.38
CA VAL A 79 7.24 -4.74 -3.04
C VAL A 79 6.76 -3.30 -3.00
N ALA A 80 5.96 -2.97 -1.99
CA ALA A 80 5.60 -1.61 -1.64
C ALA A 80 6.34 -1.21 -0.36
N VAL A 81 6.85 0.02 -0.34
CA VAL A 81 7.58 0.60 0.79
C VAL A 81 6.93 1.94 1.11
N TYR A 82 6.54 2.13 2.38
CA TYR A 82 5.97 3.37 2.86
C TYR A 82 6.81 3.93 3.98
N LYS A 83 7.09 5.23 3.92
CA LYS A 83 7.41 6.04 5.08
C LYS A 83 6.11 6.41 5.77
N CYS A 84 5.92 5.93 6.99
CA CYS A 84 4.81 6.33 7.84
C CYS A 84 5.18 7.71 8.42
N ILE A 85 4.50 8.78 7.96
CA ILE A 85 4.75 10.15 8.43
C ILE A 85 4.02 10.36 9.75
N THR A 86 2.74 9.99 9.77
CA THR A 86 1.91 9.91 10.98
C THR A 86 1.14 8.59 10.96
N ARG A 87 0.29 8.36 11.97
CA ARG A 87 -0.63 7.22 11.98
C ARG A 87 -1.62 7.27 10.81
N ASP A 88 -1.82 8.45 10.23
CA ASP A 88 -2.87 8.71 9.25
C ASP A 88 -2.34 9.02 7.85
N VAL A 89 -1.03 9.29 7.74
CA VAL A 89 -0.38 9.68 6.49
C VAL A 89 0.80 8.78 6.20
N LEU A 90 0.72 8.03 5.09
CA LEU A 90 1.81 7.22 4.57
C LEU A 90 2.20 7.75 3.19
N ASP A 91 3.51 7.81 2.94
CA ASP A 91 4.06 8.22 1.65
C ASP A 91 5.01 7.13 1.17
N GLY A 92 4.79 6.60 -0.02
CA GLY A 92 5.39 5.35 -0.45
C GLY A 92 5.64 5.24 -1.94
N PHE A 93 6.33 4.17 -2.26
CA PHE A 93 6.64 3.76 -3.62
C PHE A 93 6.62 2.24 -3.72
N TRP A 94 6.52 1.73 -4.94
CA TRP A 94 6.48 0.30 -5.19
C TRP A 94 7.15 -0.10 -6.50
N SER A 95 7.53 -1.37 -6.57
CA SER A 95 8.04 -2.00 -7.79
C SER A 95 7.41 -3.37 -7.96
N GLU A 96 6.89 -3.63 -9.16
CA GLU A 96 6.45 -4.92 -9.66
C GLU A 96 7.55 -5.55 -10.53
N LYS A 97 7.71 -6.86 -10.42
CA LYS A 97 8.81 -7.63 -11.03
C LYS A 97 8.92 -7.45 -12.55
N HIS A 98 7.80 -7.31 -13.25
CA HIS A 98 7.75 -7.20 -14.71
C HIS A 98 7.59 -5.75 -15.20
N GLY A 99 7.47 -4.79 -14.29
CA GLY A 99 7.46 -3.36 -14.60
C GLY A 99 8.81 -2.85 -15.11
N ASN A 100 8.83 -1.65 -15.68
CA ASN A 100 10.06 -1.05 -16.17
C ASN A 100 11.01 -0.74 -14.99
N PRO A 101 12.21 -1.35 -14.94
CA PRO A 101 13.11 -1.23 -13.79
C PRO A 101 13.75 0.17 -13.63
N LEU A 102 13.61 1.05 -14.62
CA LEU A 102 14.07 2.44 -14.53
C LEU A 102 13.18 3.32 -13.65
N TYR A 103 11.97 2.86 -13.35
CA TYR A 103 10.95 3.65 -12.68
C TYR A 103 10.36 2.91 -11.47
N LEU A 104 9.72 3.67 -10.60
CA LEU A 104 8.96 3.19 -9.44
C LEU A 104 7.56 3.78 -9.52
N GLY A 105 6.54 3.00 -9.15
CA GLY A 105 5.23 3.58 -8.88
C GLY A 105 5.27 4.34 -7.55
N THR A 106 4.45 5.38 -7.43
CA THR A 106 4.30 6.14 -6.18
C THR A 106 2.93 5.90 -5.58
N GLU A 107 2.82 6.05 -4.26
CA GLU A 107 1.54 5.92 -3.57
C GLU A 107 1.49 6.81 -2.33
N HIS A 108 0.46 7.63 -2.25
CA HIS A 108 0.14 8.43 -1.08
C HIS A 108 -1.13 7.90 -0.40
N CYS A 109 -1.07 7.69 0.91
CA CYS A 109 -2.15 7.09 1.70
C CYS A 109 -2.63 8.04 2.79
N LEU A 110 -3.95 8.27 2.84
CA LEU A 110 -4.62 9.05 3.87
C LEU A 110 -5.66 8.19 4.58
N ARG A 111 -5.60 8.10 5.91
CA ARG A 111 -6.56 7.32 6.70
C ARG A 111 -7.98 7.85 6.50
N MET A 112 -8.93 6.94 6.28
CA MET A 112 -10.33 7.29 5.98
C MET A 112 -11.17 7.57 7.24
N GLU A 113 -10.86 6.90 8.35
CA GLU A 113 -11.55 7.07 9.63
C GLU A 113 -10.52 7.35 10.72
N SER A 114 -10.40 8.61 11.10
CA SER A 114 -9.60 9.03 12.25
C SER A 114 -10.27 8.49 13.52
N THR A 115 -9.52 7.80 14.38
CA THR A 115 -10.03 7.33 15.69
C THR A 115 -10.19 8.47 16.70
N GLU A 116 -9.88 9.71 16.31
CA GLU A 116 -10.19 10.89 17.09
C GLU A 116 -11.68 11.22 16.94
N ALA A 117 -12.47 10.74 17.90
CA ALA A 117 -13.71 11.42 18.21
C ALA A 117 -13.39 12.91 18.43
N LEU A 118 -14.01 13.78 17.64
CA LEU A 118 -14.07 15.20 17.91
C LEU A 118 -14.77 15.37 19.27
N ASN A 119 -13.98 15.48 20.33
CA ASN A 119 -14.42 15.89 21.67
C ASN A 119 -14.43 17.42 21.75
#